data_AF-A0AAV0FN20-F1
#
_entry.id   AF-A0AAV0FN20-F1
#
_cell.length_a   1.000
_cell.length_b   1.000
_cell.length_c   1.000
_cell.angle_alpha   90.00
_cell.angle_beta   90.00
_cell.angle_gamma   90.00
#
_symmetry.space_group_name_H-M   'P 1'
#
loop_
_entity.id
_entity.type
_entity.pdbx_description
1 polymer ?
#
loop_
_entity_poly.entity_id
_entity_poly.type
_entity_poly.pdbx_seq_one_letter_code
_entity_poly.pdbx_strand_id
1 'polypeptide(L)'
;MSGVSVPSPPGMVIFSFSPIRSLSLCFGLSLILTLFLLAQSSTRQIIIEDKILIHEDWKECIQPLLANSTLGLNPEHFGIEEYFAAKSLIASRSFQIDDYHGFGMVPLADLFNHKTGDEDVHFTSISSYSDSDGDVNEVDSLGESDLDSSSIQGDDPSALEMIMVKNVKAGEEVFNTYGSLGSAALLHRYGFTEPDNPYDILNIDFELVLQWSSSQFSYRHTRRRVSLWRKLTCSGCVSQDAEYFEITFHGEPQIELIILIYIMSMSDEEYGEADLAISVMGGDVRKSWQLFLSNNGVAFENGLEFGRNSLLRERIHMALLSLADARESLYGTKSLRIDIDNLNRSSQLTEPKLYHSLMLRISERKILQKLRSYASTLQITKKGAKRKGNKDVGRIK
;
A
#
# COMPACT_ATOMS: atom_id res chain seq x y z
N MET A 1 36.59 -16.10 -52.59
CA MET A 1 37.45 -17.03 -51.84
C MET A 1 37.04 -16.94 -50.37
N SER A 2 36.41 -18.02 -49.90
CA SER A 2 36.18 -18.46 -48.51
C SER A 2 36.46 -17.47 -47.36
N GLY A 3 35.39 -16.91 -46.80
CA GLY A 3 35.36 -16.48 -45.39
C GLY A 3 34.73 -17.60 -44.57
N VAL A 4 35.52 -18.23 -43.71
CA VAL A 4 35.13 -19.34 -42.85
C VAL A 4 34.16 -18.83 -41.78
N SER A 5 32.96 -19.40 -41.73
CA SER A 5 32.00 -19.25 -40.63
C SER A 5 32.43 -20.13 -39.46
N VAL A 6 32.72 -19.52 -38.31
CA VAL A 6 32.78 -20.23 -37.02
C VAL A 6 31.44 -19.96 -36.31
N PRO A 7 30.66 -20.99 -35.93
CA PRO A 7 29.44 -20.79 -35.17
C PRO A 7 29.78 -20.48 -33.71
N SER A 8 29.49 -19.26 -33.27
CA SER A 8 29.40 -18.94 -31.83
C SER A 8 28.09 -19.54 -31.29
N PRO A 9 28.08 -20.18 -30.10
CA PRO A 9 26.84 -20.71 -29.53
C PRO A 9 25.86 -19.57 -29.24
N PRO A 10 24.55 -19.78 -29.47
CA PRO A 10 23.53 -18.78 -29.19
C PRO A 10 23.24 -18.74 -27.69
N GLY A 11 22.99 -17.53 -27.19
CA GLY A 11 22.23 -17.34 -25.96
C GLY A 11 23.03 -17.40 -24.67
N MET A 12 24.00 -16.49 -24.50
CA MET A 12 24.26 -15.96 -23.16
C MET A 12 23.49 -14.65 -23.04
N VAL A 13 22.18 -14.77 -22.77
CA VAL A 13 21.40 -13.64 -22.28
C VAL A 13 21.92 -13.36 -20.88
N ILE A 14 22.64 -12.26 -20.73
CA ILE A 14 23.02 -11.75 -19.42
C ILE A 14 21.72 -11.27 -18.78
N PHE A 15 21.11 -12.12 -17.96
CA PHE A 15 20.02 -11.71 -17.09
C PHE A 15 20.56 -10.67 -16.12
N SER A 16 20.02 -9.45 -16.18
CA SER A 16 20.25 -8.44 -15.15
C SER A 16 19.47 -8.88 -13.92
N PHE A 17 20.09 -9.68 -13.07
CA PHE A 17 19.61 -9.91 -11.72
C PHE A 17 19.45 -8.55 -11.04
N SER A 18 18.28 -8.24 -10.47
CA SER A 18 18.23 -7.28 -9.37
C SER A 18 19.11 -7.87 -8.27
N PRO A 19 20.31 -7.31 -8.01
CA PRO A 19 21.22 -7.93 -7.08
C PRO A 19 20.55 -7.89 -5.70
N ILE A 20 20.64 -8.99 -4.94
CA ILE A 20 20.18 -9.12 -3.53
C ILE A 20 20.52 -7.87 -2.68
N ARG A 21 21.59 -7.15 -3.07
CA ARG A 21 22.00 -5.85 -2.51
C ARG A 21 20.97 -4.72 -2.57
N SER A 22 19.89 -4.82 -3.37
CA SER A 22 18.81 -3.83 -3.45
C SER A 22 17.66 -4.08 -2.47
N LEU A 23 17.61 -5.25 -1.79
CA LEU A 23 16.59 -5.55 -0.79
C LEU A 23 16.80 -4.71 0.46
N SER A 24 15.74 -4.07 0.96
CA SER A 24 15.77 -3.15 2.11
C SER A 24 16.43 -3.77 3.36
N LEU A 25 16.22 -5.06 3.60
CA LEU A 25 16.83 -5.84 4.67
C LEU A 25 18.36 -5.96 4.53
N CYS A 26 18.89 -5.92 3.31
CA CYS A 26 20.33 -5.99 3.02
C CYS A 26 21.04 -4.62 3.04
N PHE A 27 20.36 -3.54 3.47
CA PHE A 27 21.01 -2.24 3.64
C PHE A 27 21.79 -2.25 4.95
N GLY A 28 23.10 -2.01 4.89
CA GLY A 28 23.90 -1.83 6.11
C GLY A 28 23.35 -0.66 6.93
N LEU A 29 23.45 -0.73 8.27
CA LEU A 29 23.01 0.34 9.19
C LEU A 29 23.55 1.72 8.77
N SER A 30 24.81 1.77 8.34
CA SER A 30 25.44 3.00 7.80
C SER A 30 24.74 3.54 6.56
N LEU A 31 24.19 2.69 5.70
CA LEU A 31 23.48 3.06 4.47
C LEU A 31 22.01 3.42 4.72
N ILE A 32 21.37 2.77 5.69
CA ILE A 32 20.10 3.21 6.29
C ILE A 32 20.28 4.61 6.90
N LEU A 33 21.44 4.88 7.49
CA LEU A 33 21.87 6.19 7.97
C LEU A 33 22.27 7.16 6.84
N THR A 34 22.81 6.72 5.70
CA THR A 34 23.16 7.62 4.58
C THR A 34 21.94 7.98 3.72
N LEU A 35 20.90 7.15 3.73
CA LEU A 35 19.59 7.40 3.11
C LEU A 35 18.69 8.29 3.97
N PHE A 36 19.25 9.41 4.46
CA PHE A 36 18.56 10.56 5.07
C PHE A 36 17.45 11.19 4.19
N LEU A 37 17.10 10.56 3.07
CA LEU A 37 15.97 10.90 2.19
C LEU A 37 14.66 10.21 2.62
N LEU A 38 14.72 9.09 3.35
CA LEU A 38 13.58 8.48 4.07
C LEU A 38 13.46 9.08 5.48
N ALA A 39 13.41 10.41 5.56
CA ALA A 39 13.17 11.08 6.82
C ALA A 39 11.71 10.76 7.24
N GLN A 40 11.60 9.81 8.16
CA GLN A 40 10.38 9.34 8.83
C GLN A 40 9.26 8.84 7.90
N SER A 41 9.59 8.05 6.87
CA SER A 41 8.60 7.12 6.32
C SER A 41 8.43 5.97 7.32
N SER A 42 7.20 5.54 7.57
CA SER A 42 6.86 4.33 8.36
C SER A 42 7.74 3.13 7.99
N THR A 43 8.11 3.00 6.71
CA THR A 43 9.01 1.98 6.17
C THR A 43 10.38 1.89 6.87
N ARG A 44 10.95 3.01 7.34
CA ARG A 44 12.26 2.97 8.02
C ARG A 44 12.14 2.29 9.38
N GLN A 45 11.08 2.59 10.12
CA GLN A 45 10.84 2.01 11.44
C GLN A 45 10.62 0.50 11.31
N ILE A 46 9.79 0.11 10.33
CA ILE A 46 9.53 -1.30 9.98
C ILE A 46 10.84 -2.06 9.68
N ILE A 47 11.74 -1.51 8.86
CA ILE A 47 13.02 -2.19 8.54
C ILE A 47 13.89 -2.40 9.80
N ILE A 48 13.91 -1.43 10.72
CA ILE A 48 14.70 -1.53 11.94
C ILE A 48 14.12 -2.61 12.85
N GLU A 49 12.80 -2.60 13.04
CA GLU A 49 12.07 -3.56 13.85
C GLU A 49 12.21 -4.97 13.28
N ASP A 50 12.00 -5.16 11.97
CA ASP A 50 12.17 -6.45 11.30
C ASP A 50 13.61 -6.98 11.47
N LYS A 51 14.63 -6.12 11.41
CA LYS A 51 16.02 -6.57 11.65
C LYS A 51 16.24 -7.07 13.07
N ILE A 52 15.61 -6.42 14.05
CA ILE A 52 15.68 -6.84 15.46
C ILE A 52 14.98 -8.19 15.61
N LEU A 53 13.75 -8.32 15.11
CA LEU A 53 12.97 -9.55 15.18
C LEU A 53 13.66 -10.71 14.48
N ILE A 54 14.20 -10.52 13.27
CA ILE A 54 14.94 -11.56 12.55
C ILE A 54 16.19 -11.99 13.32
N HIS A 55 16.87 -11.08 14.00
CA HIS A 55 18.01 -11.41 14.84
C HIS A 55 17.60 -12.23 16.08
N GLU A 56 16.49 -11.86 16.72
CA GLU A 56 15.91 -12.62 17.83
C GLU A 56 15.51 -14.03 17.38
N ASP A 57 14.80 -14.16 16.25
CA ASP A 57 14.46 -15.44 15.62
C ASP A 57 15.70 -16.31 15.39
N TRP A 58 16.78 -15.74 14.84
CA TRP A 58 18.01 -16.48 14.61
C TRP A 58 18.59 -17.01 15.92
N LYS A 59 18.64 -16.16 16.95
CA LYS A 59 19.20 -16.50 18.26
C LYS A 59 18.37 -17.57 18.97
N GLU A 60 17.05 -17.52 18.86
CA GLU A 60 16.14 -18.45 19.55
C GLU A 60 15.94 -19.76 18.78
N CYS A 61 15.90 -19.72 17.45
CA CYS A 61 15.53 -20.86 16.62
C CYS A 61 16.72 -21.52 15.92
N ILE A 62 17.67 -20.73 15.39
CA ILE A 62 18.76 -21.26 14.55
C ILE A 62 19.99 -21.58 15.40
N GLN A 63 20.39 -20.67 16.28
CA GLN A 63 21.58 -20.84 17.12
C GLN A 63 21.56 -22.15 17.95
N PRO A 64 20.43 -22.59 18.54
CA PRO A 64 20.38 -23.86 19.26
C PRO A 64 20.58 -25.09 18.37
N LEU A 65 20.17 -25.02 17.09
CA LEU A 65 20.34 -26.12 16.13
C LEU A 65 21.82 -26.33 15.78
N LEU A 66 22.63 -25.27 15.79
CA LEU A 66 24.07 -25.37 15.55
C LEU A 66 24.81 -26.10 16.67
N ALA A 67 24.29 -26.05 17.90
CA ALA A 67 24.82 -26.81 19.03
C ALA A 67 24.43 -28.29 18.98
N ASN A 68 23.46 -28.67 18.15
CA ASN A 68 23.01 -30.04 18.00
C ASN A 68 23.92 -30.83 17.05
N SER A 69 24.83 -31.60 17.64
CA SER A 69 25.82 -32.42 16.92
C SER A 69 25.21 -33.50 16.02
N THR A 70 23.93 -33.86 16.21
CA THR A 70 23.25 -34.87 15.38
C THR A 70 22.90 -34.37 13.97
N LEU A 71 22.78 -33.06 13.76
CA LEU A 71 22.41 -32.47 12.48
C LEU A 71 23.60 -32.25 11.54
N GLY A 72 24.84 -32.29 12.05
CA GLY A 72 26.05 -32.14 11.23
C GLY A 72 26.14 -30.81 10.47
N LEU A 73 25.51 -29.74 10.99
CA LEU A 73 25.50 -28.43 10.34
C LEU A 73 26.87 -27.76 10.42
N ASN A 74 27.31 -27.13 9.33
CA ASN A 74 28.50 -26.28 9.34
C ASN A 74 28.12 -24.88 9.85
N PRO A 75 28.61 -24.43 11.04
CA PRO A 75 28.26 -23.11 11.59
C PRO A 75 28.56 -21.93 10.67
N GLU A 76 29.53 -22.06 9.75
CA GLU A 76 29.90 -21.00 8.80
C GLU A 76 28.77 -20.66 7.81
N HIS A 77 27.83 -21.58 7.54
CA HIS A 77 26.73 -21.36 6.60
C HIS A 77 25.43 -20.88 7.26
N PHE A 78 25.41 -20.78 8.59
CA PHE A 78 24.21 -20.44 9.38
C PHE A 78 24.48 -19.24 10.30
N GLY A 79 25.41 -18.38 9.92
CA GLY A 79 25.61 -17.10 10.57
C GLY A 79 24.38 -16.18 10.42
N ILE A 80 24.39 -15.09 11.18
CA ILE A 80 23.30 -14.12 11.17
C ILE A 80 23.15 -13.45 9.79
N GLU A 81 24.24 -13.21 9.07
CA GLU A 81 24.21 -12.60 7.74
C GLU A 81 23.62 -13.55 6.70
N GLU A 82 23.95 -14.84 6.77
CA GLU A 82 23.35 -15.88 5.93
C GLU A 82 21.86 -16.02 6.21
N TYR A 83 21.45 -15.91 7.48
CA TYR A 83 20.04 -15.93 7.86
C TYR A 83 19.28 -14.70 7.33
N PHE A 84 19.87 -13.50 7.42
CA PHE A 84 19.31 -12.30 6.79
C PHE A 84 19.17 -12.47 5.27
N ALA A 85 20.19 -13.01 4.60
CA ALA A 85 20.14 -13.29 3.17
C ALA A 85 19.03 -14.30 2.82
N ALA A 86 18.91 -15.39 3.56
CA ALA A 86 17.87 -16.40 3.36
C ALA A 86 16.46 -15.82 3.57
N LYS A 87 16.24 -15.08 4.66
CA LYS A 87 14.94 -14.41 4.93
C LYS A 87 14.61 -13.39 3.84
N SER A 88 15.60 -12.66 3.34
CA SER A 88 15.41 -11.69 2.26
C SER A 88 15.06 -12.38 0.93
N LEU A 89 15.64 -13.55 0.64
CA LEU A 89 15.27 -14.37 -0.52
C LEU A 89 13.84 -14.90 -0.39
N ILE A 90 13.49 -15.48 0.75
CA ILE A 90 12.12 -16.00 0.99
C ILE A 90 11.09 -14.86 0.84
N ALA A 91 11.35 -13.70 1.43
CA ALA A 91 10.45 -12.54 1.35
C ALA A 91 10.25 -12.01 -0.08
N SER A 92 11.22 -12.23 -0.98
CA SER A 92 11.22 -11.66 -2.34
C SER A 92 10.93 -12.66 -3.45
N ARG A 93 10.86 -13.97 -3.14
CA ARG A 93 10.78 -15.05 -4.15
C ARG A 93 9.80 -16.18 -3.79
N SER A 94 9.32 -16.25 -2.55
CA SER A 94 8.32 -17.27 -2.20
C SER A 94 6.94 -16.92 -2.76
N PHE A 95 6.16 -17.96 -3.06
CA PHE A 95 4.77 -17.89 -3.52
C PHE A 95 3.87 -18.47 -2.44
N GLN A 96 2.68 -17.89 -2.28
CA GLN A 96 1.61 -18.56 -1.56
C GLN A 96 1.06 -19.67 -2.48
N ILE A 97 1.19 -20.92 -2.05
CA ILE A 97 0.78 -22.09 -2.82
C ILE A 97 -0.71 -22.37 -2.62
N ASP A 98 -1.12 -22.63 -1.37
CA ASP A 98 -2.50 -22.81 -0.94
C ASP A 98 -2.56 -22.76 0.60
N ASP A 99 -3.76 -22.90 1.17
CA ASP A 99 -3.99 -22.87 2.63
C ASP A 99 -3.32 -24.03 3.38
N TYR A 100 -3.02 -25.13 2.70
CA TYR A 100 -2.41 -26.32 3.30
C TYR A 100 -0.87 -26.23 3.33
N HIS A 101 -0.27 -25.84 2.20
CA HIS A 101 1.17 -25.75 2.00
C HIS A 101 1.76 -24.39 2.41
N GLY A 102 0.94 -23.33 2.47
CA GLY A 102 1.38 -21.99 2.83
C GLY A 102 2.30 -21.36 1.79
N PHE A 103 3.48 -20.91 2.22
CA PHE A 103 4.46 -20.27 1.34
C PHE A 103 5.58 -21.24 0.94
N GLY A 104 5.91 -21.31 -0.35
CA GLY A 104 6.98 -22.13 -0.88
C GLY A 104 7.81 -21.43 -1.95
N MET A 105 9.03 -21.91 -2.15
CA MET A 105 9.87 -21.49 -3.26
C MET A 105 9.47 -22.30 -4.50
N VAL A 106 9.13 -21.62 -5.59
CA VAL A 106 8.69 -22.26 -6.83
C VAL A 106 9.71 -21.96 -7.93
N PRO A 107 10.64 -22.90 -8.21
CA PRO A 107 11.64 -22.71 -9.25
C PRO A 107 10.98 -22.40 -10.60
N LEU A 108 11.63 -21.55 -11.40
CA LEU A 108 11.15 -21.03 -12.69
C LEU A 108 10.03 -19.99 -12.58
N ALA A 109 9.05 -20.19 -11.71
CA ALA A 109 8.00 -19.19 -11.47
C ALA A 109 8.59 -17.91 -10.84
N ASP A 110 9.58 -18.06 -9.98
CA ASP A 110 10.28 -16.96 -9.30
C ASP A 110 11.22 -16.13 -10.21
N LEU A 111 11.34 -16.49 -11.49
CA LEU A 111 12.11 -15.77 -12.50
C LEU A 111 11.34 -14.58 -13.09
N PHE A 112 10.01 -14.64 -13.13
CA PHE A 112 9.17 -13.62 -13.77
C PHE A 112 9.10 -12.36 -12.90
N ASN A 113 9.53 -11.23 -13.46
CA ASN A 113 9.50 -9.94 -12.77
C ASN A 113 8.07 -9.43 -12.59
N HIS A 114 7.89 -8.51 -11.66
CA HIS A 114 6.60 -7.87 -11.40
C HIS A 114 6.29 -6.77 -12.41
N LYS A 115 5.00 -6.62 -12.73
CA LYS A 115 4.44 -5.39 -13.25
C LYS A 115 3.05 -5.13 -12.67
N THR A 116 2.85 -3.95 -12.08
CA THR A 116 1.55 -3.60 -11.48
C THR A 116 0.44 -3.52 -12.53
N GLY A 117 -0.56 -4.40 -12.42
CA GLY A 117 -1.80 -4.34 -13.22
C GLY A 117 -1.63 -4.58 -14.72
N ASP A 118 -0.51 -5.16 -15.15
CA ASP A 118 -0.23 -5.49 -16.55
C ASP A 118 0.63 -6.76 -16.62
N GLU A 119 0.23 -7.80 -15.88
CA GLU A 119 0.85 -9.12 -15.96
C GLU A 119 0.55 -9.83 -17.28
N ASP A 120 1.53 -10.62 -17.73
CA ASP A 120 1.42 -11.47 -18.91
C ASP A 120 1.28 -12.95 -18.53
N VAL A 121 1.73 -13.33 -17.33
CA VAL A 121 1.57 -14.67 -16.74
C VAL A 121 0.94 -14.62 -15.36
N HIS A 122 0.25 -15.68 -15.00
CA HIS A 122 -0.41 -15.85 -13.71
C HIS A 122 -0.07 -17.21 -13.08
N PHE A 123 0.24 -17.20 -11.79
CA PHE A 123 0.49 -18.41 -11.00
C PHE A 123 -0.82 -19.01 -10.49
N THR A 124 -1.06 -20.30 -10.70
CA THR A 124 -2.23 -21.00 -10.15
C THR A 124 -1.87 -22.38 -9.60
N SER A 125 -2.62 -22.78 -8.57
CA SER A 125 -2.69 -24.15 -8.06
C SER A 125 -4.04 -24.74 -8.47
N ILE A 126 -4.03 -25.95 -9.03
CA ILE A 126 -5.21 -26.61 -9.63
C ILE A 126 -6.36 -26.80 -8.61
N SER A 127 -6.08 -26.75 -7.31
CA SER A 127 -7.09 -26.82 -6.24
C SER A 127 -8.02 -25.61 -6.15
N SER A 128 -7.72 -24.49 -6.82
CA SER A 128 -8.52 -23.26 -6.76
C SER A 128 -9.75 -23.24 -7.68
N TYR A 129 -9.88 -24.20 -8.60
CA TYR A 129 -11.00 -24.27 -9.56
C TYR A 129 -12.29 -24.91 -9.02
N SER A 130 -12.33 -25.33 -7.75
CA SER A 130 -13.48 -26.07 -7.22
C SER A 130 -14.33 -25.35 -6.18
N ASP A 131 -14.20 -24.02 -5.96
CA ASP A 131 -15.09 -23.30 -5.03
C ASP A 131 -15.28 -21.80 -5.41
N SER A 132 -15.76 -21.52 -6.62
CA SER A 132 -16.36 -20.22 -6.92
C SER A 132 -17.62 -20.35 -7.80
N ASP A 133 -18.64 -21.00 -7.23
CA ASP A 133 -20.03 -20.73 -7.63
C ASP A 133 -20.44 -19.40 -6.99
N GLY A 134 -20.43 -18.31 -7.76
CA GLY A 134 -20.82 -17.01 -7.21
C GLY A 134 -20.63 -15.78 -8.10
N ASP A 135 -21.25 -15.80 -9.28
CA ASP A 135 -21.90 -14.61 -9.89
C ASP A 135 -21.01 -13.44 -10.39
N VAL A 136 -20.56 -13.47 -11.66
CA VAL A 136 -20.54 -12.26 -12.52
C VAL A 136 -20.69 -12.60 -14.02
N ASN A 137 -21.91 -12.35 -14.52
CA ASN A 137 -22.34 -11.89 -15.86
C ASN A 137 -21.60 -12.27 -17.16
N GLU A 138 -22.43 -12.84 -18.04
CA GLU A 138 -22.32 -13.00 -19.49
C GLU A 138 -21.63 -11.84 -20.22
N VAL A 139 -20.60 -12.16 -21.02
CA VAL A 139 -20.38 -11.53 -22.31
C VAL A 139 -20.16 -12.61 -23.37
N ASP A 140 -21.16 -12.73 -24.21
CA ASP A 140 -21.26 -13.51 -25.42
C ASP A 140 -20.15 -13.14 -26.43
N SER A 141 -19.37 -14.11 -26.88
CA SER A 141 -18.58 -14.04 -28.11
C SER A 141 -18.28 -15.45 -28.61
N LEU A 142 -19.23 -15.96 -29.38
CA LEU A 142 -19.08 -17.11 -30.26
C LEU A 142 -17.88 -16.92 -31.20
N GLY A 143 -16.93 -17.85 -31.13
CA GLY A 143 -15.82 -17.99 -32.06
C GLY A 143 -15.31 -19.41 -32.03
N GLU A 144 -15.94 -20.30 -32.81
CA GLU A 144 -15.38 -21.60 -33.16
C GLU A 144 -14.01 -21.39 -33.83
N SER A 145 -12.96 -21.88 -33.19
CA SER A 145 -11.76 -22.30 -33.89
C SER A 145 -11.20 -23.55 -33.23
N ASP A 146 -11.45 -24.68 -33.89
CA ASP A 146 -10.82 -25.97 -33.65
C ASP A 146 -9.30 -25.80 -33.56
N LEU A 147 -8.76 -25.92 -32.35
CA LEU A 147 -7.34 -26.20 -32.13
C LEU A 147 -7.23 -27.39 -31.20
N ASP A 148 -7.04 -28.53 -31.87
CA ASP A 148 -6.50 -29.79 -31.35
C ASP A 148 -5.35 -29.50 -30.37
N SER A 149 -5.63 -29.58 -29.06
CA SER A 149 -4.59 -29.64 -28.03
C SER A 149 -4.57 -31.05 -27.47
N SER A 150 -3.99 -31.95 -28.25
CA SER A 150 -3.62 -33.27 -27.76
C SER A 150 -2.41 -33.14 -26.82
N SER A 151 -2.62 -33.58 -25.58
CA SER A 151 -1.63 -34.13 -24.63
C SER A 151 -0.53 -33.19 -24.10
N ILE A 152 -0.70 -32.66 -22.87
CA ILE A 152 -0.22 -33.26 -21.61
C ILE A 152 -1.11 -32.71 -20.47
N GLN A 153 -2.26 -33.32 -20.21
CA GLN A 153 -2.94 -33.12 -18.94
C GLN A 153 -2.40 -34.19 -18.00
N GLY A 154 -1.25 -33.88 -17.40
CA GLY A 154 -0.84 -34.54 -16.17
C GLY A 154 -1.78 -34.00 -15.10
N ASP A 155 -2.92 -34.65 -14.93
CA ASP A 155 -3.98 -34.32 -13.97
C ASP A 155 -3.52 -34.66 -12.54
N ASP A 156 -2.31 -34.22 -12.19
CA ASP A 156 -1.75 -34.33 -10.86
C ASP A 156 -2.25 -33.09 -10.09
N PRO A 157 -3.14 -33.27 -9.09
CA PRO A 157 -3.66 -32.16 -8.29
C PRO A 157 -2.56 -31.45 -7.47
N SER A 158 -1.31 -31.93 -7.51
CA SER A 158 -0.14 -31.29 -6.91
C SER A 158 0.70 -30.45 -7.88
N ALA A 159 0.31 -30.35 -9.16
CA ALA A 159 1.03 -29.52 -10.13
C ALA A 159 0.73 -28.02 -9.93
N LEU A 160 1.78 -27.20 -10.02
CA LEU A 160 1.71 -25.74 -10.01
C LEU A 160 1.90 -25.21 -11.43
N GLU A 161 1.07 -24.26 -11.85
CA GLU A 161 1.06 -23.77 -13.22
C GLU A 161 1.35 -22.27 -13.30
N MET A 162 2.12 -21.88 -14.32
CA MET A 162 2.30 -20.49 -14.75
C MET A 162 1.64 -20.34 -16.12
N ILE A 163 0.49 -19.67 -16.16
CA ILE A 163 -0.38 -19.59 -17.33
C ILE A 163 -0.22 -18.21 -17.99
N MET A 164 -0.04 -18.18 -19.31
CA MET A 164 -0.08 -16.92 -20.07
C MET A 164 -1.51 -16.36 -20.06
N VAL A 165 -1.67 -15.13 -19.58
CA VAL A 165 -2.96 -14.41 -19.59
C VAL A 165 -3.05 -13.38 -20.72
N LYS A 166 -1.94 -13.09 -21.38
CA LYS A 166 -1.84 -12.10 -22.46
C LYS A 166 -0.81 -12.53 -23.51
N ASN A 167 -1.05 -12.11 -24.75
CA ASN A 167 -0.11 -12.31 -25.84
C ASN A 167 1.11 -11.37 -25.70
N VAL A 168 2.31 -11.94 -25.71
CA VAL A 168 3.59 -11.21 -25.67
C VAL A 168 4.36 -11.42 -26.97
N LYS A 169 4.99 -10.36 -27.49
CA LYS A 169 5.76 -10.50 -28.75
C LYS A 169 7.09 -11.20 -28.49
N ALA A 170 7.57 -11.91 -29.51
CA ALA A 170 8.88 -12.53 -29.46
C ALA A 170 9.98 -11.50 -29.15
N GLY A 171 10.76 -11.75 -28.11
CA GLY A 171 11.84 -10.88 -27.65
C GLY A 171 11.44 -9.84 -26.58
N GLU A 172 10.15 -9.74 -26.22
CA GLU A 172 9.70 -8.94 -25.07
C GLU A 172 9.80 -9.76 -23.78
N GLU A 173 9.99 -9.06 -22.67
CA GLU A 173 9.98 -9.65 -21.33
C GLU A 173 8.54 -10.01 -20.93
N VAL A 174 8.40 -11.12 -20.20
CA VAL A 174 7.11 -11.62 -19.69
C VAL A 174 7.02 -11.27 -18.21
N PHE A 175 5.95 -10.59 -17.81
CA PHE A 175 5.77 -10.14 -16.43
C PHE A 175 4.73 -10.96 -15.66
N ASN A 176 4.96 -11.15 -14.38
CA ASN A 176 4.01 -11.66 -13.40
C ASN A 176 3.44 -10.50 -12.56
N THR A 177 2.42 -10.77 -11.75
CA THR A 177 1.98 -9.90 -10.67
C THR A 177 2.38 -10.47 -9.30
N TYR A 178 2.95 -9.64 -8.43
CA TYR A 178 3.24 -10.00 -7.03
C TYR A 178 2.08 -9.63 -6.10
N GLY A 179 0.93 -9.24 -6.69
CA GLY A 179 -0.24 -8.70 -6.02
C GLY A 179 -0.34 -7.18 -6.13
N SER A 180 -1.40 -6.64 -5.53
CA SER A 180 -1.71 -5.21 -5.47
C SER A 180 -0.88 -4.49 -4.41
N LEU A 181 0.43 -4.33 -4.67
CA LEU A 181 1.39 -3.78 -3.72
C LEU A 181 1.82 -2.36 -4.11
N GLY A 182 1.78 -1.44 -3.15
CA GLY A 182 2.37 -0.12 -3.30
C GLY A 182 3.90 -0.13 -3.24
N SER A 183 4.53 0.95 -3.70
CA SER A 183 5.98 1.11 -3.80
C SER A 183 6.71 0.94 -2.48
N ALA A 184 6.09 1.30 -1.34
CA ALA A 184 6.66 1.06 -0.02
C ALA A 184 6.83 -0.44 0.27
N ALA A 185 5.79 -1.23 -0.03
CA ALA A 185 5.80 -2.69 0.14
C ALA A 185 6.73 -3.36 -0.88
N LEU A 186 6.72 -2.89 -2.14
CA LEU A 186 7.63 -3.37 -3.17
C LEU A 186 9.10 -3.15 -2.79
N LEU A 187 9.43 -1.97 -2.26
CA LEU A 187 10.79 -1.65 -1.84
C LEU A 187 11.19 -2.48 -0.62
N HIS A 188 10.27 -2.65 0.32
CA HIS A 188 10.50 -3.43 1.53
C HIS A 188 10.80 -4.90 1.23
N ARG A 189 9.92 -5.55 0.45
CA ARG A 189 9.97 -6.99 0.16
C ARG A 189 10.87 -7.36 -1.00
N TYR A 190 10.90 -6.57 -2.07
CA TYR A 190 11.54 -6.93 -3.34
C TYR A 190 12.67 -5.99 -3.77
N GLY A 191 12.85 -4.85 -3.10
CA GLY A 191 14.00 -3.98 -3.32
C GLY A 191 13.91 -3.08 -4.55
N PHE A 192 12.70 -2.83 -5.06
CA PHE A 192 12.43 -1.90 -6.16
C PHE A 192 11.14 -1.11 -5.93
N THR A 193 10.90 -0.09 -6.75
CA THR A 193 9.70 0.75 -6.75
C THR A 193 9.23 0.96 -8.17
N GLU A 194 7.94 1.24 -8.37
CA GLU A 194 7.39 1.56 -9.68
C GLU A 194 6.92 3.02 -9.76
N PRO A 195 7.11 3.71 -10.90
CA PRO A 195 6.56 5.04 -11.10
C PRO A 195 5.04 5.02 -11.16
N ASP A 196 4.42 5.99 -10.47
CA ASP A 196 2.97 6.24 -10.53
C ASP A 196 2.11 4.99 -10.26
N ASN A 197 2.54 4.15 -9.31
CA ASN A 197 1.84 2.93 -8.91
C ASN A 197 0.49 3.29 -8.25
N PRO A 198 -0.65 2.79 -8.77
CA PRO A 198 -1.98 3.10 -8.25
C PRO A 198 -2.24 2.56 -6.84
N TYR A 199 -1.45 1.59 -6.37
CA TYR A 199 -1.51 1.04 -5.02
C TYR A 199 -0.60 1.76 -4.03
N ASP A 200 0.08 2.83 -4.43
CA ASP A 200 0.82 3.66 -3.49
C ASP A 200 -0.11 4.28 -2.44
N ILE A 201 0.31 4.20 -1.18
CA ILE A 201 -0.36 4.79 -0.04
C ILE A 201 0.62 5.64 0.77
N LEU A 202 0.07 6.58 1.54
CA LEU A 202 0.83 7.37 2.51
C LEU A 202 0.23 7.18 3.91
N ASN A 203 1.10 6.91 4.88
CA ASN A 203 0.68 6.77 6.28
C ASN A 203 0.74 8.11 7.01
N ILE A 204 -0.32 8.42 7.76
CA ILE A 204 -0.41 9.48 8.77
C ILE A 204 -0.48 8.81 10.14
N ASP A 205 0.59 8.90 10.92
CA ASP A 205 0.64 8.30 12.25
C ASP A 205 -0.43 8.90 13.17
N PHE A 206 -1.05 8.06 14.00
CA PHE A 206 -2.03 8.51 14.99
C PHE A 206 -1.46 9.57 15.93
N GLU A 207 -0.17 9.46 16.27
CA GLU A 207 0.57 10.44 17.05
C GLU A 207 0.60 11.82 16.38
N LEU A 208 0.71 11.89 15.04
CA LEU A 208 0.66 13.16 14.32
C LEU A 208 -0.73 13.82 14.44
N VAL A 209 -1.79 13.01 14.47
CA VAL A 209 -3.16 13.47 14.71
C VAL A 209 -3.34 13.97 16.15
N LEU A 210 -2.75 13.29 17.13
CA LEU A 210 -2.76 13.74 18.53
C LEU A 210 -1.99 15.05 18.72
N GLN A 211 -0.85 15.21 18.05
CA GLN A 211 -0.07 16.45 18.05
C GLN A 211 -0.85 17.60 17.42
N TRP A 212 -1.47 17.38 16.26
CA TRP A 212 -2.37 18.34 15.64
C TRP A 212 -3.50 18.72 16.60
N SER A 213 -4.18 17.75 17.21
CA SER A 213 -5.26 17.99 18.17
C SER A 213 -4.78 18.80 19.37
N SER A 214 -3.59 18.51 19.90
CA SER A 214 -3.00 19.24 21.03
C SER A 214 -2.65 20.70 20.70
N SER A 215 -2.45 21.02 19.42
CA SER A 215 -2.24 22.40 18.98
C SER A 215 -3.53 23.23 18.97
N GLN A 216 -4.69 22.57 18.87
CA GLN A 216 -5.99 23.23 18.74
C GLN A 216 -6.85 23.10 20.02
N PHE A 217 -6.66 22.03 20.77
CA PHE A 217 -7.55 21.62 21.85
C PHE A 217 -6.78 21.19 23.10
N SER A 218 -7.47 21.22 24.25
CA SER A 218 -6.89 20.71 25.50
C SER A 218 -6.75 19.19 25.49
N TYR A 219 -5.81 18.67 26.28
CA TYR A 219 -5.64 17.22 26.48
C TYR A 219 -6.95 16.52 26.89
N ARG A 220 -7.74 17.15 27.77
CA ARG A 220 -9.04 16.61 28.21
C ARG A 220 -10.05 16.51 27.08
N HIS A 221 -10.05 17.48 26.16
CA HIS A 221 -10.88 17.44 24.95
C HIS A 221 -10.46 16.26 24.08
N THR A 222 -9.19 16.24 23.64
CA THR A 222 -8.62 15.18 22.78
C THR A 222 -8.94 13.79 23.33
N ARG A 223 -8.67 13.53 24.61
CA ARG A 223 -8.91 12.23 25.24
C ARG A 223 -10.39 11.80 25.23
N ARG A 224 -11.33 12.73 25.48
CA ARG A 224 -12.77 12.44 25.43
C ARG A 224 -13.21 12.10 24.00
N ARG A 225 -12.76 12.89 23.03
CA ARG A 225 -13.07 12.71 21.60
C ARG A 225 -12.52 11.37 21.06
N VAL A 226 -11.27 11.02 21.38
CA VAL A 226 -10.71 9.70 21.07
C VAL A 226 -11.51 8.59 21.74
N SER A 227 -11.92 8.75 23.00
CA SER A 227 -12.73 7.74 23.69
C SER A 227 -14.06 7.48 22.98
N LEU A 228 -14.74 8.52 22.50
CA LEU A 228 -15.96 8.36 21.71
C LEU A 228 -15.68 7.65 20.39
N TRP A 229 -14.63 8.05 19.69
CA TRP A 229 -14.20 7.42 18.44
C TRP A 229 -13.91 5.92 18.61
N ARG A 230 -13.28 5.51 19.72
CA ARG A 230 -13.10 4.09 20.07
C ARG A 230 -14.41 3.37 20.38
N LYS A 231 -15.35 4.01 21.08
CA LYS A 231 -16.69 3.44 21.33
C LYS A 231 -17.44 3.16 20.02
N LEU A 232 -17.19 3.96 18.98
CA LEU A 232 -17.73 3.74 17.63
C LEU A 232 -17.08 2.57 16.88
N THR A 233 -16.26 1.74 17.53
CA THR A 233 -15.49 0.65 16.92
C THR A 233 -14.52 1.13 15.82
N CYS A 234 -14.17 2.42 15.84
CA CYS A 234 -13.19 2.97 14.91
C CYS A 234 -11.77 2.78 15.46
N SER A 235 -10.85 2.45 14.57
CA SER A 235 -9.41 2.37 14.81
C SER A 235 -8.67 2.67 13.51
N GLY A 236 -7.45 3.16 13.61
CA GLY A 236 -6.53 3.18 12.49
C GLY A 236 -6.03 1.77 12.16
N CYS A 237 -5.22 1.69 11.12
CA CYS A 237 -4.41 0.51 10.83
C CYS A 237 -3.35 0.33 11.92
N VAL A 238 -3.04 -0.92 12.25
CA VAL A 238 -2.08 -1.24 13.31
C VAL A 238 -0.93 -2.05 12.71
N SER A 239 0.30 -1.63 12.99
CA SER A 239 1.53 -2.37 12.67
C SER A 239 2.47 -2.27 13.85
N GLN A 240 2.91 -3.43 14.39
CA GLN A 240 3.98 -3.51 15.41
C GLN A 240 3.82 -2.44 16.52
N ASP A 241 2.63 -2.32 17.10
CA ASP A 241 2.23 -1.38 18.16
C ASP A 241 2.07 0.11 17.78
N ALA A 242 2.27 0.46 16.51
CA ALA A 242 1.96 1.78 15.97
C ALA A 242 0.60 1.79 15.25
N GLU A 243 -0.20 2.82 15.53
CA GLU A 243 -1.47 3.06 14.84
C GLU A 243 -1.31 4.22 13.85
N TYR A 244 -1.85 4.05 12.65
CA TYR A 244 -1.77 5.03 11.56
C TYR A 244 -3.03 5.01 10.70
N PHE A 245 -3.15 6.02 9.86
CA PHE A 245 -4.18 6.15 8.85
C PHE A 245 -3.58 6.18 7.46
N GLU A 246 -4.24 5.56 6.50
CA GLU A 246 -3.78 5.54 5.11
C GLU A 246 -4.44 6.65 4.30
N ILE A 247 -3.66 7.24 3.40
CA ILE A 247 -4.11 8.12 2.33
C ILE A 247 -3.85 7.39 1.02
N THR A 248 -4.88 7.23 0.20
CA THR A 248 -4.79 6.51 -1.07
C THR A 248 -3.93 7.26 -2.09
N PHE A 249 -3.57 6.58 -3.19
CA PHE A 249 -2.89 7.19 -4.34
C PHE A 249 -3.61 8.44 -4.85
N HIS A 250 -4.94 8.52 -4.74
CA HIS A 250 -5.75 9.65 -5.18
C HIS A 250 -5.83 10.79 -4.14
N GLY A 251 -5.17 10.65 -2.99
CA GLY A 251 -5.19 11.63 -1.91
C GLY A 251 -6.41 11.51 -0.99
N GLU A 252 -7.14 10.40 -1.05
CA GLU A 252 -8.34 10.19 -0.24
C GLU A 252 -7.94 9.60 1.12
N PRO A 253 -8.28 10.24 2.24
CA PRO A 253 -8.02 9.69 3.57
C PRO A 253 -8.96 8.52 3.91
N GLN A 254 -8.47 7.58 4.72
CA GLN A 254 -9.31 6.60 5.39
C GLN A 254 -10.47 7.27 6.14
N ILE A 255 -11.63 6.60 6.11
CA ILE A 255 -12.87 7.15 6.66
C ILE A 255 -12.76 7.35 8.17
N GLU A 256 -12.04 6.48 8.86
CA GLU A 256 -11.79 6.51 10.29
C GLU A 256 -11.03 7.77 10.72
N LEU A 257 -10.07 8.23 9.91
CA LEU A 257 -9.36 9.50 10.13
C LEU A 257 -10.34 10.66 10.06
N ILE A 258 -11.25 10.65 9.09
CA ILE A 258 -12.18 11.77 8.89
C ILE A 258 -13.23 11.79 10.01
N ILE A 259 -13.72 10.63 10.42
CA ILE A 259 -14.61 10.50 11.59
C ILE A 259 -13.91 11.06 12.84
N LEU A 260 -12.63 10.75 13.05
CA LEU A 260 -11.85 11.28 14.18
C LEU A 260 -11.74 12.80 14.13
N ILE A 261 -11.35 13.38 12.98
CA ILE A 261 -11.25 14.83 12.81
C ILE A 261 -12.63 15.49 13.01
N TYR A 262 -13.70 14.87 12.53
CA TYR A 262 -15.07 15.35 12.72
C TYR A 262 -15.44 15.39 14.21
N ILE A 263 -15.24 14.30 14.96
CA ILE A 263 -15.50 14.24 16.40
C ILE A 263 -14.64 15.25 17.17
N MET A 264 -13.39 15.46 16.74
CA MET A 264 -12.50 16.49 17.32
C MET A 264 -13.02 17.91 17.08
N SER A 265 -13.67 18.14 15.95
CA SER A 265 -14.09 19.47 15.48
C SER A 265 -15.49 19.89 15.92
N MET A 266 -16.30 18.96 16.42
CA MET A 266 -17.64 19.23 16.98
C MET A 266 -17.58 20.19 18.18
N SER A 267 -18.67 20.92 18.41
CA SER A 267 -18.87 21.65 19.66
C SER A 267 -19.02 20.70 20.86
N ASP A 268 -19.01 21.24 22.08
CA ASP A 268 -19.25 20.43 23.29
C ASP A 268 -20.72 20.02 23.40
N GLU A 269 -21.65 20.83 22.88
CA GLU A 269 -23.08 20.49 22.77
C GLU A 269 -23.29 19.33 21.78
N GLU A 270 -22.78 19.45 20.55
CA GLU A 270 -22.89 18.40 19.51
C GLU A 270 -22.29 17.07 19.99
N TYR A 271 -21.19 17.13 20.73
CA TYR A 271 -20.58 15.96 21.37
C TYR A 271 -21.42 15.37 22.48
N GLY A 272 -21.99 16.22 23.34
CA GLY A 272 -22.86 15.78 24.41
C GLY A 272 -24.05 15.01 23.85
N GLU A 273 -24.67 15.53 22.79
CA GLU A 273 -25.75 14.85 22.05
C GLU A 273 -25.29 13.52 21.45
N ALA A 274 -24.12 13.48 20.81
CA ALA A 274 -23.56 12.26 20.22
C ALA A 274 -23.26 11.19 21.29
N ASP A 275 -22.56 11.54 22.37
CA ASP A 275 -22.19 10.62 23.45
C ASP A 275 -23.42 10.13 24.22
N LEU A 276 -24.45 10.99 24.40
CA LEU A 276 -25.75 10.60 24.94
C LEU A 276 -26.49 9.63 24.02
N ALA A 277 -26.58 9.93 22.72
CA ALA A 277 -27.25 9.06 21.75
C ALA A 277 -26.62 7.66 21.73
N ILE A 278 -25.28 7.59 21.77
CA ILE A 278 -24.53 6.34 21.81
C ILE A 278 -24.71 5.60 23.14
N SER A 279 -24.76 6.32 24.26
CA SER A 279 -24.88 5.71 25.60
C SER A 279 -26.30 5.25 25.95
N VAL A 280 -27.34 5.94 25.47
CA VAL A 280 -28.75 5.67 25.81
C VAL A 280 -29.35 4.53 24.98
N MET A 281 -28.92 4.37 23.72
CA MET A 281 -29.60 3.43 22.82
C MET A 281 -29.29 1.96 23.06
N GLY A 282 -28.31 1.59 23.91
CA GLY A 282 -28.05 0.22 24.37
C GLY A 282 -27.89 -0.87 23.28
N GLY A 283 -27.91 -0.48 22.01
CA GLY A 283 -27.94 -1.33 20.83
C GLY A 283 -26.74 -1.05 19.93
N ASP A 284 -26.89 -1.30 18.63
CA ASP A 284 -25.84 -1.13 17.63
C ASP A 284 -25.35 0.32 17.57
N VAL A 285 -24.18 0.56 18.18
CA VAL A 285 -23.54 1.88 18.32
C VAL A 285 -23.34 2.55 16.96
N ARG A 286 -23.07 1.77 15.91
CA ARG A 286 -22.86 2.28 14.55
C ARG A 286 -24.15 2.82 13.95
N LYS A 287 -25.29 2.16 14.19
CA LYS A 287 -26.61 2.68 13.77
C LYS A 287 -26.99 3.96 14.50
N SER A 288 -26.72 4.04 15.81
CA SER A 288 -26.96 5.27 16.60
C SER A 288 -26.15 6.44 16.06
N TRP A 289 -24.88 6.18 15.72
CA TRP A 289 -24.01 7.16 15.08
C TRP A 289 -24.52 7.59 13.71
N GLN A 290 -24.91 6.65 12.85
CA GLN A 290 -25.44 6.95 11.52
C GLN A 290 -26.74 7.76 11.59
N LEU A 291 -27.61 7.49 12.57
CA LEU A 291 -28.81 8.28 12.82
C LEU A 291 -28.47 9.70 13.30
N PHE A 292 -27.52 9.85 14.23
CA PHE A 292 -27.03 11.15 14.69
C PHE A 292 -26.48 11.98 13.53
N LEU A 293 -25.67 11.36 12.67
CA LEU A 293 -25.12 12.01 11.49
C LEU A 293 -26.21 12.43 10.51
N SER A 294 -27.17 11.54 10.23
CA SER A 294 -28.30 11.82 9.34
C SER A 294 -29.14 13.00 9.84
N ASN A 295 -29.40 13.08 11.15
CA ASN A 295 -30.10 14.21 11.77
C ASN A 295 -29.33 15.53 11.61
N ASN A 296 -28.00 15.48 11.62
CA ASN A 296 -27.12 16.62 11.37
C ASN A 296 -26.81 16.85 9.88
N GLY A 297 -27.42 16.06 9.00
CA GLY A 297 -27.24 16.12 7.55
C GLY A 297 -25.84 15.71 7.09
N VAL A 298 -25.12 14.88 7.83
CA VAL A 298 -23.80 14.35 7.47
C VAL A 298 -23.96 12.91 6.98
N ALA A 299 -23.36 12.57 5.84
CA ALA A 299 -23.31 11.21 5.31
C ALA A 299 -21.86 10.85 4.93
N PHE A 300 -21.50 9.59 5.16
CA PHE A 300 -20.19 9.01 4.84
C PHE A 300 -20.27 7.92 3.75
N GLU A 301 -21.45 7.64 3.19
CA GLU A 301 -21.63 6.64 2.13
C GLU A 301 -21.21 7.22 0.77
N ASN A 302 -20.29 6.53 0.07
CA ASN A 302 -19.71 6.90 -1.23
C ASN A 302 -18.92 8.23 -1.26
N GLY A 303 -18.44 8.68 -0.10
CA GLY A 303 -17.70 9.93 0.08
C GLY A 303 -18.19 10.73 1.27
N LEU A 304 -17.55 11.87 1.54
CA LEU A 304 -17.97 12.79 2.60
C LEU A 304 -18.95 13.83 2.11
N GLU A 305 -20.23 13.62 2.41
CA GLU A 305 -21.27 14.60 2.20
C GLU A 305 -21.62 15.28 3.52
N PHE A 306 -20.96 16.40 3.81
CA PHE A 306 -21.49 17.32 4.82
C PHE A 306 -22.68 18.05 4.22
N GLY A 307 -23.81 18.03 4.92
CA GLY A 307 -24.95 18.91 4.68
C GLY A 307 -24.58 20.37 4.88
N ARG A 308 -25.57 21.23 5.15
CA ARG A 308 -25.39 22.69 5.12
C ARG A 308 -24.42 23.29 6.16
N ASN A 309 -23.76 22.49 7.01
CA ASN A 309 -22.85 23.00 8.04
C ASN A 309 -21.48 23.40 7.47
N SER A 310 -21.39 24.65 7.00
CA SER A 310 -20.18 25.18 6.36
C SER A 310 -18.98 25.32 7.29
N LEU A 311 -19.19 25.41 8.60
CA LEU A 311 -18.11 25.63 9.57
C LEU A 311 -17.38 24.32 9.90
N LEU A 312 -18.09 23.22 10.12
CA LEU A 312 -17.47 21.91 10.38
C LEU A 312 -16.62 21.44 9.20
N ARG A 313 -17.14 21.64 7.98
CA ARG A 313 -16.41 21.37 6.74
C ARG A 313 -15.12 22.18 6.64
N GLU A 314 -15.15 23.46 7.01
CA GLU A 314 -13.97 24.31 7.03
C GLU A 314 -12.94 23.81 8.06
N ARG A 315 -13.40 23.39 9.25
CA ARG A 315 -12.51 22.81 10.28
C ARG A 315 -11.82 21.54 9.80
N ILE A 316 -12.56 20.64 9.15
CA ILE A 316 -12.01 19.39 8.61
C ILE A 316 -11.03 19.66 7.46
N HIS A 317 -11.39 20.58 6.56
CA HIS A 317 -10.48 21.05 5.52
C HIS A 317 -9.15 21.53 6.10
N MET A 318 -9.21 22.45 7.07
CA MET A 318 -8.01 23.01 7.71
C MET A 318 -7.22 21.96 8.50
N ALA A 319 -7.89 20.99 9.11
CA ALA A 319 -7.26 19.87 9.78
C ALA A 319 -6.46 19.00 8.80
N LEU A 320 -7.07 18.60 7.68
CA LEU A 320 -6.40 17.79 6.65
C LEU A 320 -5.20 18.52 6.04
N LEU A 321 -5.30 19.84 5.79
CA LEU A 321 -4.15 20.64 5.35
C LEU A 321 -3.04 20.66 6.39
N SER A 322 -3.38 20.89 7.67
CA SER A 322 -2.40 20.92 8.77
C SER A 322 -1.70 19.58 8.94
N LEU A 323 -2.43 18.46 8.80
CA LEU A 323 -1.85 17.11 8.85
C LEU A 323 -0.96 16.84 7.64
N ALA A 324 -1.36 17.26 6.45
CA ALA A 324 -0.53 17.15 5.24
C ALA A 324 0.78 17.92 5.38
N ASP A 325 0.73 19.15 5.91
CA ASP A 325 1.90 19.99 6.15
C ASP A 325 2.80 19.41 7.24
N ALA A 326 2.22 18.94 8.35
CA ALA A 326 2.94 18.29 9.42
C ALA A 326 3.65 17.02 8.91
N ARG A 327 2.96 16.21 8.09
CA ARG A 327 3.53 15.00 7.50
C ARG A 327 4.61 15.30 6.47
N GLU A 328 4.45 16.37 5.67
CA GLU A 328 5.46 16.79 4.70
C GLU A 328 6.73 17.31 5.38
N SER A 329 6.58 17.99 6.53
CA SER A 329 7.71 18.55 7.28
C SER A 329 8.73 17.50 7.71
N LEU A 330 8.29 16.24 7.85
CA LEU A 330 9.15 15.12 8.20
C LEU A 330 10.19 14.79 7.12
N TYR A 331 9.93 15.13 5.83
CA TYR A 331 10.90 14.95 4.74
C TYR A 331 12.03 16.00 4.74
N GLY A 332 12.01 16.95 5.67
CA GLY A 332 12.93 18.07 5.78
C GLY A 332 12.58 19.25 4.87
N THR A 333 13.49 20.21 4.76
CA THR A 333 13.24 21.51 4.11
C THR A 333 13.39 21.51 2.59
N LYS A 334 13.80 20.40 1.98
CA LYS A 334 14.01 20.31 0.53
C LYS A 334 12.67 20.28 -0.21
N SER A 335 12.56 21.05 -1.29
CA SER A 335 11.35 21.06 -2.13
C SER A 335 11.22 19.78 -2.96
N LEU A 336 9.98 19.44 -3.33
CA LEU A 336 9.69 18.28 -4.18
C LEU A 336 10.42 18.37 -5.53
N ARG A 337 10.56 19.60 -6.06
CA ARG A 337 11.26 19.85 -7.32
C ARG A 337 12.72 19.42 -7.27
N ILE A 338 13.40 19.65 -6.15
CA ILE A 338 14.79 19.23 -5.96
C ILE A 338 14.88 17.70 -5.94
N ASP A 339 13.91 17.02 -5.32
CA ASP A 339 13.88 15.55 -5.29
C ASP A 339 13.68 14.99 -6.72
N ILE A 340 12.78 15.58 -7.51
CA ILE A 340 12.56 15.21 -8.92
C ILE A 340 13.83 15.43 -9.75
N ASP A 341 14.49 16.58 -9.60
CA ASP A 341 15.73 16.88 -10.32
C ASP A 341 16.85 15.89 -9.95
N ASN A 342 16.93 15.48 -8.69
CA ASN A 342 17.90 14.46 -8.25
C ASN A 342 17.55 13.08 -8.80
N LEU A 343 16.28 12.71 -8.83
CA LEU A 343 15.83 11.45 -9.41
C LEU A 343 16.23 11.37 -10.89
N ASN A 344 15.95 12.42 -11.65
CA ASN A 344 16.31 12.52 -13.07
C ASN A 344 17.82 12.44 -13.35
N ARG A 345 18.66 12.76 -12.35
CA ARG A 345 20.13 12.66 -12.44
C ARG A 345 20.69 11.33 -11.94
N SER A 346 19.91 10.61 -11.12
CA SER A 346 20.27 9.30 -10.60
C SER A 346 19.96 8.20 -11.61
N SER A 347 20.70 7.11 -11.55
CA SER A 347 20.47 5.94 -12.40
C SER A 347 20.17 4.72 -11.57
N GLN A 348 19.14 3.97 -11.98
CA GLN A 348 18.75 2.71 -11.35
C GLN A 348 19.91 1.69 -11.37
N LEU A 349 20.78 1.74 -12.38
CA LEU A 349 21.88 0.78 -12.54
C LEU A 349 23.09 1.11 -11.64
N THR A 350 23.42 2.39 -11.50
CA THR A 350 24.63 2.81 -10.76
C THR A 350 24.33 3.14 -9.30
N GLU A 351 23.15 3.68 -9.02
CA GLU A 351 22.74 4.16 -7.69
C GLU A 351 21.32 3.68 -7.32
N PRO A 352 21.04 2.36 -7.38
CA PRO A 352 19.68 1.81 -7.22
C PRO A 352 19.01 2.25 -5.91
N LYS A 353 19.79 2.32 -4.84
CA LYS A 353 19.30 2.66 -3.50
C LYS A 353 18.86 4.11 -3.41
N LEU A 354 19.62 5.02 -4.01
CA LEU A 354 19.26 6.44 -4.09
C LEU A 354 18.03 6.61 -4.98
N TYR A 355 18.03 5.97 -6.15
CA TYR A 355 16.94 6.01 -7.11
C TYR A 355 15.61 5.59 -6.47
N HIS A 356 15.55 4.39 -5.90
CA HIS A 356 14.31 3.87 -5.29
C HIS A 356 13.87 4.64 -4.04
N SER A 357 14.82 5.18 -3.27
CA SER A 357 14.48 6.05 -2.13
C SER A 357 13.89 7.39 -2.57
N LEU A 358 14.42 7.99 -3.65
CA LEU A 358 13.87 9.20 -4.23
C LEU A 358 12.50 8.95 -4.86
N MET A 359 12.34 7.83 -5.59
CA MET A 359 11.05 7.41 -6.15
C MET A 359 9.96 7.34 -5.08
N LEU A 360 10.20 6.60 -3.99
CA LEU A 360 9.24 6.46 -2.90
C LEU A 360 8.92 7.82 -2.28
N ARG A 361 9.94 8.61 -1.93
CA ARG A 361 9.76 9.95 -1.37
C ARG A 361 8.94 10.87 -2.28
N ILE A 362 9.17 10.84 -3.59
CA ILE A 362 8.43 11.64 -4.57
C ILE A 362 6.97 11.16 -4.66
N SER A 363 6.73 9.85 -4.69
CA SER A 363 5.37 9.28 -4.71
C SER A 363 4.54 9.72 -3.50
N GLU A 364 5.10 9.60 -2.29
CA GLU A 364 4.46 10.01 -1.03
C GLU A 364 4.14 11.52 -1.01
N ARG A 365 5.06 12.36 -1.49
CA ARG A 365 4.84 13.81 -1.58
C ARG A 365 3.83 14.20 -2.66
N LYS A 366 3.73 13.45 -3.75
CA LYS A 366 2.64 13.61 -4.73
C LYS A 366 1.29 13.27 -4.09
N ILE A 367 1.22 12.21 -3.27
CA ILE A 367 0.00 11.87 -2.52
C ILE A 367 -0.39 13.01 -1.57
N LEU A 368 0.56 13.62 -0.86
CA LEU A 368 0.30 14.80 -0.03
C LEU A 368 -0.26 16.00 -0.82
N GLN A 369 0.19 16.24 -2.05
CA GLN A 369 -0.40 17.27 -2.93
C GLN A 369 -1.84 16.94 -3.33
N LYS A 370 -2.12 15.66 -3.60
CA LYS A 370 -3.47 15.19 -3.88
C LYS A 370 -4.37 15.28 -2.65
N LEU A 371 -3.88 14.98 -1.45
CA LEU A 371 -4.61 15.16 -0.19
C LEU A 371 -5.01 16.61 0.05
N ARG A 372 -4.11 17.56 -0.24
CA ARG A 372 -4.45 19.00 -0.18
C ARG A 372 -5.54 19.36 -1.19
N SER A 373 -5.48 18.79 -2.38
CA SER A 373 -6.51 18.98 -3.42
C SER A 373 -7.84 18.38 -2.98
N TYR A 374 -7.85 17.17 -2.43
CA TYR A 374 -9.01 16.52 -1.83
C TYR A 374 -9.64 17.42 -0.76
N ALA A 375 -8.84 17.92 0.18
CA ALA A 375 -9.31 18.85 1.20
C ALA A 375 -9.96 20.09 0.56
N SER A 376 -9.36 20.69 -0.47
CA SER A 376 -9.93 21.85 -1.17
C SER A 376 -11.25 21.55 -1.89
N THR A 377 -11.43 20.35 -2.46
CA THR A 377 -12.70 19.99 -3.14
C THR A 377 -13.89 19.95 -2.18
N LEU A 378 -13.66 19.61 -0.90
CA LEU A 378 -14.69 19.70 0.14
C LEU A 378 -15.26 21.12 0.24
N GLN A 379 -14.50 22.18 -0.05
CA GLN A 379 -15.02 23.56 -0.04
C GLN A 379 -15.88 23.92 -1.27
N ILE A 380 -15.65 23.29 -2.43
CA ILE A 380 -16.16 23.74 -3.74
C ILE A 380 -17.61 23.31 -4.01
N THR A 381 -18.14 22.26 -3.37
CA THR A 381 -19.54 21.83 -3.57
C THR A 381 -20.59 22.89 -3.18
N LYS A 382 -20.16 24.06 -2.66
CA LYS A 382 -20.94 25.31 -2.56
C LYS A 382 -21.46 25.89 -3.90
N LYS A 383 -20.84 25.65 -5.07
CA LYS A 383 -21.09 26.47 -6.28
C LYS A 383 -21.99 25.87 -7.37
N GLY A 384 -22.35 24.59 -7.33
CA GLY A 384 -23.13 23.94 -8.39
C GLY A 384 -24.67 24.15 -8.34
N ALA A 385 -25.23 24.53 -7.19
CA ALA A 385 -26.68 24.43 -6.96
C ALA A 385 -27.50 25.74 -7.17
N LYS A 386 -26.92 26.82 -7.70
CA LYS A 386 -27.65 28.08 -7.97
C LYS A 386 -27.33 28.68 -9.34
N ARG A 387 -27.89 28.10 -10.41
CA ARG A 387 -28.23 28.82 -11.67
C ARG A 387 -29.13 27.98 -12.58
N LYS A 388 -30.39 27.79 -12.18
CA LYS A 388 -31.54 27.73 -13.11
C LYS A 388 -32.65 28.59 -12.54
N GLY A 389 -32.42 29.91 -12.58
CA GLY A 389 -33.46 30.89 -12.37
C GLY A 389 -34.21 31.10 -13.68
N ASN A 390 -35.51 30.85 -13.63
CA ASN A 390 -36.59 31.54 -14.34
C ASN A 390 -36.25 32.16 -15.71
N LYS A 391 -36.82 31.58 -16.77
CA LYS A 391 -37.35 32.36 -17.88
C LYS A 391 -38.76 31.88 -18.26
N ASP A 392 -39.68 32.79 -17.95
CA ASP A 392 -40.77 33.26 -18.80
C ASP A 392 -41.98 32.35 -19.04
N VAL A 393 -42.97 32.59 -18.19
CA VAL A 393 -44.40 32.58 -18.50
C VAL A 393 -44.66 33.51 -19.69
N GLY A 394 -44.91 32.94 -20.86
CA GLY A 394 -45.41 33.64 -22.04
C GLY A 394 -46.91 33.42 -22.22
N ARG A 395 -47.69 34.47 -21.94
CA ARG A 395 -49.14 34.57 -22.15
C ARG A 395 -49.44 35.04 -23.58
N ILE A 396 -50.16 34.20 -24.33
CA ILE A 396 -51.20 34.47 -25.35
C ILE A 396 -51.02 35.69 -26.28
N LYS A 397 -50.93 35.42 -27.59
CA LYS A 397 -51.89 35.92 -28.59
C LYS A 397 -52.08 34.89 -29.70
#